data_AF-A0A7C3DYH2-F1
#
_entry.id   AF-A0A7C3DYH2-F1
#
_cell.length_a   1.000
_cell.length_b   1.000
_cell.length_c   1.000
_cell.angle_alpha   90.00
_cell.angle_beta   90.00
_cell.angle_gamma   90.00
#
_symmetry.space_group_name_H-M   'P 1'
#
loop_
_entity.id
_entity.type
_entity.pdbx_description
1 polymer ?
#
loop_
_entity_poly.entity_id
_entity_poly.type
_entity_poly.pdbx_seq_one_letter_code
_entity_poly.pdbx_strand_id
1 'polypeptide(L)' 'MNESFLYFIWQNRLFNETECRALTGETIEIIHTGIRNAASGPDFFDARIRINGVLWAGNV' A
#
# COMPACT_ATOMS: atom_id res chain seq x y z
N MET A 1 -14.52 2.69 -13.42
CA MET A 1 -13.21 2.13 -13.05
C MET A 1 -13.46 0.91 -12.18
N ASN A 2 -12.87 -0.26 -12.48
CA ASN A 2 -13.06 -1.45 -11.64
C ASN A 2 -12.01 -1.49 -10.53
N GLU A 3 -12.31 -2.18 -9.45
CA GLU A 3 -11.41 -2.34 -8.31
C GLU A 3 -10.14 -3.13 -8.69
N SER A 4 -10.27 -4.10 -9.59
CA SER A 4 -9.14 -4.85 -10.16
C SER A 4 -8.05 -3.95 -10.77
N PHE A 5 -8.43 -2.80 -11.33
CA PHE A 5 -7.50 -1.82 -11.85
C PHE A 5 -6.74 -1.08 -10.74
N LEU A 6 -7.39 -0.81 -9.59
CA LEU A 6 -6.71 -0.25 -8.42
C LEU A 6 -5.71 -1.25 -7.83
N TYR A 7 -6.08 -2.54 -7.76
CA TYR A 7 -5.14 -3.59 -7.37
C TYR A 7 -3.94 -3.66 -8.32
N PHE A 8 -4.16 -3.49 -9.62
CA PHE A 8 -3.10 -3.42 -10.63
C PHE A 8 -2.17 -2.22 -10.43
N ILE A 9 -2.73 -1.03 -10.17
CA ILE A 9 -1.95 0.16 -9.87
C ILE A 9 -1.12 -0.03 -8.61
N TRP A 10 -1.74 -0.51 -7.53
CA TRP A 10 -1.06 -0.73 -6.25
C TRP A 10 0.07 -1.75 -6.35
N GLN A 11 -0.23 -2.96 -6.83
CA GLN A 11 0.73 -4.07 -6.85
C GLN A 11 1.96 -3.77 -7.73
N ASN A 12 1.77 -2.99 -8.81
CA ASN A 12 2.84 -2.61 -9.74
C ASN A 12 3.41 -1.21 -9.44
N ARG A 13 3.00 -0.55 -8.35
CA ARG A 13 3.46 0.79 -7.95
C ARG A 13 3.31 1.84 -9.04
N LEU A 14 2.21 1.80 -9.79
CA LEU A 14 1.95 2.69 -10.92
C LEU A 14 1.33 4.03 -10.47
N PHE A 15 1.95 4.65 -9.48
CA PHE A 15 1.55 5.94 -8.91
C PHE A 15 2.77 6.68 -8.37
N ASN A 16 2.63 7.96 -8.07
CA ASN A 16 3.74 8.75 -7.55
C ASN A 16 4.00 8.43 -6.07
N GLU A 17 4.92 7.50 -5.80
CA GLU A 17 5.29 7.12 -4.44
C GLU A 17 5.91 8.28 -3.64
N THR A 18 6.54 9.25 -4.31
CA THR A 18 7.19 10.39 -3.62
C THR A 18 6.20 11.37 -2.99
N GLU A 19 4.94 11.33 -3.43
CA GLU A 19 3.85 12.16 -2.90
C GLU A 19 2.94 11.40 -1.93
N CYS A 20 3.29 10.17 -1.56
CA CYS A 20 2.50 9.39 -0.62
C CYS A 20 2.66 9.95 0.80
N ARG A 21 1.58 10.52 1.34
CA ARG A 21 1.56 11.17 2.66
C ARG A 21 0.31 10.78 3.43
N ALA A 22 0.47 10.62 4.74
CA ALA A 22 -0.66 10.55 5.66
C ALA A 22 -1.40 11.90 5.69
N LEU A 23 -2.67 11.88 6.07
CA LEU A 23 -3.45 13.11 6.26
C LEU A 23 -2.86 14.03 7.36
N THR A 24 -2.08 13.45 8.26
CA THR A 24 -1.32 14.12 9.31
C THR A 24 0.02 14.70 8.84
N GLY A 25 0.40 14.49 7.57
CA GLY A 25 1.54 15.12 6.89
C GLY A 25 2.80 14.26 6.78
N GLU A 26 2.85 13.14 7.51
CA GLU A 26 3.97 12.19 7.47
C GLU A 26 4.11 11.58 6.07
N THR A 27 5.35 11.46 5.60
CA THR A 27 5.65 10.68 4.40
C THR A 27 5.45 9.19 4.69
N ILE A 28 4.76 8.52 3.77
CA ILE A 28 4.59 7.06 3.77
C ILE A 28 5.48 6.50 2.66
N GLU A 29 6.42 5.64 3.04
CA GLU A 29 7.24 4.92 2.07
C GLU A 29 6.75 3.47 1.97
N ILE A 30 6.43 3.01 0.76
CA ILE A 30 5.95 1.65 0.55
C ILE A 30 7.17 0.74 0.35
N ILE A 31 7.45 -0.11 1.33
CA ILE A 31 8.57 -1.06 1.29
C ILE A 31 8.16 -2.33 0.56
N HIS A 32 6.93 -2.81 0.81
CA HIS A 32 6.33 -3.96 0.15
C HIS A 32 4.82 -3.71 0.02
N THR A 33 4.27 -3.88 -1.19
CA THR A 33 2.83 -3.67 -1.48
C THR A 33 1.94 -4.76 -0.89
N GLY A 34 2.53 -5.86 -0.42
CA GLY A 34 1.80 -7.02 0.09
C GLY A 34 1.45 -8.02 -1.00
N ILE A 35 0.75 -9.07 -0.61
CA ILE A 35 0.28 -10.15 -1.48
C ILE A 35 -1.22 -9.99 -1.65
N ARG A 36 -1.67 -9.86 -2.90
CA ARG A 36 -3.10 -9.67 -3.22
C ARG A 36 -3.93 -10.82 -2.65
N ASN A 37 -4.98 -10.47 -1.93
CA ASN A 37 -6.03 -11.37 -1.48
C ASN A 37 -7.11 -11.47 -2.57
N ALA A 38 -7.45 -12.68 -3.00
CA ALA A 38 -8.55 -12.92 -3.93
C ALA A 38 -9.84 -13.37 -3.23
N ALA A 39 -9.79 -13.54 -1.91
CA ALA A 39 -10.93 -13.88 -1.07
C ALA A 39 -11.49 -12.63 -0.37
N SER A 40 -12.49 -12.81 0.48
CA SER A 40 -12.98 -11.74 1.36
C SER A 40 -11.91 -11.30 2.36
N GLY A 41 -11.96 -10.03 2.77
CA GLY A 41 -11.07 -9.48 3.80
C GLY A 41 -10.30 -8.27 3.26
N PRO A 42 -9.06 -8.04 3.73
CA PRO A 42 -8.22 -6.97 3.21
C PRO A 42 -7.82 -7.26 1.76
N ASP A 43 -7.43 -6.22 1.02
CA ASP A 43 -7.05 -6.32 -0.40
C ASP A 43 -5.66 -6.96 -0.56
N PHE A 44 -4.74 -6.66 0.37
CA PHE A 44 -3.38 -7.18 0.40
C PHE A 44 -2.95 -7.61 1.81
N PHE A 45 -2.30 -8.77 1.90
CA PHE A 45 -1.68 -9.26 3.14
C PHE A 45 -0.19 -8.91 3.20
N ASP A 46 0.35 -8.73 4.41
CA ASP A 46 1.78 -8.50 4.68
C ASP A 46 2.39 -7.37 3.81
N ALA A 47 1.65 -6.28 3.68
CA ALA A 47 2.20 -5.02 3.20
C ALA A 47 3.14 -4.46 4.26
N ARG A 48 4.22 -3.83 3.80
CA ARG A 48 5.20 -3.19 4.68
C ARG A 48 5.38 -1.75 4.25
N ILE A 49 5.13 -0.83 5.18
CA ILE A 49 5.26 0.60 4.95
C ILE A 49 6.13 1.22 6.05
N ARG A 50 6.85 2.29 5.73
CA ARG A 50 7.63 3.05 6.69
C ARG A 50 6.97 4.41 6.90
N ILE A 51 6.70 4.74 8.16
CA ILE A 51 6.12 6.03 8.58
C ILE A 51 7.00 6.55 9.71
N ASN A 52 7.52 7.77 9.60
CA ASN A 52 8.43 8.37 10.60
C ASN A 52 9.62 7.47 11.00
N GLY A 53 10.18 6.73 10.04
CA GLY A 53 11.29 5.80 10.29
C GLY A 53 10.90 4.45 10.91
N VAL A 54 9.65 4.27 11.33
CA VAL A 54 9.14 3.00 11.88
C VAL A 54 8.59 2.15 10.75
N LEU A 55 9.04 0.89 10.67
CA LEU A 55 8.50 -0.11 9.75
C LEU A 55 7.24 -0.74 10.34
N TRP A 56 6.14 -0.63 9.62
CA TRP A 56 4.87 -1.27 9.92
C TRP A 56 4.68 -2.46 8.99
N ALA A 57 4.15 -3.56 9.53
CA ALA A 57 3.75 -4.75 8.77
C ALA A 57 2.29 -5.06 9.09
N GLY A 58 1.47 -5.27 8.06
CA GLY A 58 0.04 -5.48 8.25
C GLY A 58 -0.71 -5.71 6.95
N ASN A 59 -2.03 -5.61 7.05
CA ASN A 59 -2.93 -5.78 5.92
C ASN A 59 -3.40 -4.41 5.45
N VAL A 60 -3.54 -4.27 4.13
CA VAL A 60 -4.02 -3.06 3.45
C VAL A 60 -5.31 -3.40 2.73
#